data_AF-A0A4Q3UAG9-F1
#
_entry.id   AF-A0A4Q3UAG9-F1
#
_cell.length_a   1.000
_cell.length_b   1.000
_cell.length_c   1.000
_cell.angle_alpha   90.00
_cell.angle_beta   90.00
_cell.angle_gamma   90.00
#
_symmetry.space_group_name_H-M   'P 1'
#
loop_
_entity.id
_entity.type
_entity.pdbx_description
1 polymer ?
#
loop_
_entity_poly.entity_id
_entity_poly.type
_entity_poly.pdbx_seq_one_letter_code
_entity_poly.pdbx_strand_id
1 'polypeptide(L)' 'MLALASALALPLLGGCGSGDSVPTHTADEQKLVDQLKNETPEQQIERIQKGPMPESAKAAMIQKIKDEHGIK' A
#
# COMPACT_ATOMS: atom_id res chain seq x y z
N MET A 1 -50.03 7.69 13.21
CA MET A 1 -48.89 8.53 12.76
C MET A 1 -47.64 8.05 13.47
N LEU A 2 -46.54 7.95 12.70
CA LEU A 2 -45.16 7.60 13.05
C LEU A 2 -44.88 6.17 13.54
N ALA A 3 -44.37 5.39 12.60
CA ALA A 3 -43.64 4.15 12.78
C ALA A 3 -42.18 4.43 13.17
N LEU A 4 -41.58 3.57 14.00
CA LEU A 4 -40.13 3.30 13.97
C LEU A 4 -39.85 1.91 14.55
N ALA A 5 -39.96 0.90 13.69
CA ALA A 5 -39.45 -0.43 13.96
C ALA A 5 -37.93 -0.43 13.69
N SER A 6 -37.12 -0.39 14.75
CA SER A 6 -35.68 -0.66 14.65
C SER A 6 -35.46 -2.16 14.49
N ALA A 7 -35.68 -2.64 13.27
CA ALA A 7 -35.14 -3.92 12.82
C ALA A 7 -33.64 -3.74 12.55
N LEU A 8 -32.80 -4.15 13.51
CA LEU A 8 -31.41 -4.50 13.24
C LEU A 8 -31.40 -5.77 12.36
N ALA A 9 -31.68 -5.60 11.08
CA ALA A 9 -31.48 -6.61 10.06
C ALA A 9 -30.16 -6.29 9.36
N LEU A 10 -29.15 -7.13 9.62
CA LEU A 10 -27.94 -7.19 8.80
C LEU A 10 -28.34 -7.44 7.34
N PRO A 11 -27.77 -6.70 6.36
CA PRO A 11 -27.71 -7.20 5.00
C PRO A 11 -26.40 -7.98 4.84
N LEU A 12 -26.46 -9.27 5.16
CA LEU A 12 -25.60 -10.25 4.52
C LEU A 12 -26.26 -10.65 3.19
N LEU A 13 -25.44 -10.62 2.13
CA LEU A 13 -25.67 -11.11 0.76
C LEU A 13 -26.36 -10.15 -0.22
N GLY A 14 -25.55 -9.64 -1.15
CA GLY A 14 -25.70 -10.10 -2.52
C GLY A 14 -26.42 -9.19 -3.49
N GLY A 15 -25.67 -8.22 -4.02
CA GLY A 15 -25.62 -7.99 -5.46
C GLY A 15 -26.56 -6.93 -6.06
N CYS A 16 -26.06 -6.38 -7.16
CA CYS A 16 -26.73 -5.51 -8.13
C CYS A 16 -26.62 -4.00 -7.86
N GLY A 17 -25.49 -3.44 -8.28
CA GLY A 17 -25.28 -2.00 -8.40
C GLY A 17 -24.03 -1.74 -9.21
N SER A 18 -24.14 -1.89 -10.53
CA SER A 18 -23.15 -1.36 -11.49
C SER A 18 -22.77 0.06 -11.08
N GLY A 19 -21.48 0.28 -10.83
CA GLY A 19 -20.99 1.57 -10.40
C GLY A 19 -19.49 1.58 -10.49
N ASP A 20 -19.01 1.76 -11.72
CA ASP A 20 -17.77 2.43 -12.03
C ASP A 20 -16.62 2.11 -11.07
N SER A 21 -15.84 1.09 -11.39
CA SER A 21 -14.46 1.01 -10.93
C SER A 21 -13.70 2.18 -11.57
N VAL A 22 -13.98 3.41 -11.12
CA VAL A 22 -13.17 4.58 -11.45
C VAL A 22 -11.81 4.27 -10.88
N PRO A 23 -10.77 4.17 -11.72
CA PRO A 23 -9.42 4.10 -11.23
C PRO A 23 -9.22 5.28 -10.27
N THR A 24 -8.93 5.01 -8.99
CA THR A 24 -8.69 6.08 -7.99
C THR A 24 -7.49 6.96 -8.38
N HIS A 25 -6.68 6.46 -9.31
CA HIS A 25 -5.52 7.07 -9.92
C HIS A 25 -5.64 6.94 -11.45
N THR A 26 -5.32 8.02 -12.16
CA THR A 26 -5.15 8.00 -13.62
C THR A 26 -4.11 6.94 -14.03
N ALA A 27 -4.14 6.49 -15.28
CA ALA A 27 -3.20 5.46 -15.77
C ALA A 27 -1.72 5.85 -15.54
N ASP A 28 -1.42 7.16 -15.64
CA ASP A 28 -0.10 7.72 -15.32
C ASP A 28 0.22 7.66 -13.82
N GLU A 29 -0.74 8.00 -12.95
CA GLU A 29 -0.56 7.88 -11.50
C GLU A 29 -0.43 6.42 -11.05
N GLN A 30 -1.18 5.48 -11.64
CA GLN A 30 -0.98 4.06 -11.36
C GLN A 30 0.40 3.60 -11.78
N LYS A 31 0.88 4.03 -12.95
CA LYS A 31 2.23 3.70 -13.40
C LYS A 31 3.30 4.28 -12.48
N LEU A 32 3.08 5.46 -11.90
CA LEU A 32 3.96 6.06 -10.90
C LEU A 32 3.89 5.32 -9.56
N VAL A 33 2.70 4.93 -9.11
CA VAL A 33 2.49 4.15 -7.88
C VAL A 33 3.06 2.74 -8.01
N ASP A 34 2.91 2.09 -9.17
CA ASP A 34 3.55 0.81 -9.47
C ASP A 34 5.07 0.95 -9.56
N GLN A 35 5.60 2.03 -10.14
CA GLN A 35 7.04 2.28 -10.11
C GLN A 35 7.56 2.52 -8.68
N LEU A 36 6.79 3.21 -7.83
CA LEU A 36 7.11 3.42 -6.42
C LEU A 36 6.99 2.14 -5.58
N LYS A 37 6.01 1.26 -5.89
CA LYS A 37 5.82 -0.03 -5.21
C LYS A 37 6.84 -1.08 -5.67
N ASN A 38 7.45 -0.91 -6.83
CA ASN A 38 8.47 -1.80 -7.38
C ASN A 38 9.91 -1.25 -7.23
N GLU A 39 10.16 -0.33 -6.29
CA GLU A 39 11.55 -0.03 -5.92
C GLU A 39 12.20 -1.33 -5.45
N THR A 40 13.20 -1.81 -6.22
CA THR A 40 13.87 -3.07 -5.89
C THR A 40 14.55 -2.94 -4.53
N PRO A 41 14.75 -4.04 -3.79
CA PRO A 41 15.45 -4.00 -2.51
C PRO A 41 16.81 -3.30 -2.61
N GLU A 42 17.49 -3.45 -3.75
CA GLU A 42 18.77 -2.79 -4.04
C GLU A 42 18.62 -1.27 -4.18
N GLN A 43 17.57 -0.79 -4.84
CA GLN A 43 17.27 0.64 -4.94
C GLN A 43 16.90 1.25 -3.58
N GLN A 44 16.15 0.51 -2.76
CA GLN A 44 15.83 0.93 -1.39
C GLN A 44 17.11 1.05 -0.54
N ILE A 45 18.00 0.05 -0.63
CA ILE A 45 19.30 0.05 0.04
C ILE A 45 20.15 1.23 -0.43
N GLU A 46 20.22 1.48 -1.75
CA GLU A 46 20.99 2.58 -2.33
C GLU A 46 20.48 3.95 -1.83
N ARG A 47 19.16 4.13 -1.79
CA ARG A 47 18.52 5.34 -1.27
C ARG A 47 18.84 5.56 0.20
N ILE A 48 18.81 4.50 1.01
CA ILE A 48 19.18 4.57 2.43
C ILE A 48 20.66 4.93 2.59
N GLN A 49 21.55 4.35 1.78
CA GLN A 49 22.98 4.68 1.80
C GLN A 49 23.25 6.15 1.45
N LYS A 50 22.56 6.68 0.43
CA LYS A 50 22.70 8.09 -0.02
C LYS A 50 21.96 9.09 0.88
N GLY A 51 21.03 8.63 1.72
CA GLY A 51 20.24 9.49 2.60
C GLY A 51 21.07 10.15 3.73
N PRO A 52 20.59 11.28 4.29
CA PRO A 52 21.29 12.03 5.35
C PRO A 52 21.15 11.40 6.76
N MET A 53 20.90 10.09 6.84
CA MET A 53 20.71 9.38 8.11
C MET A 53 22.04 8.97 8.77
N PRO A 54 22.09 8.78 10.09
CA PRO A 54 23.26 8.24 10.77
C PRO A 54 23.56 6.80 10.32
N GLU A 55 24.84 6.43 10.26
CA GLU A 55 25.28 5.12 9.74
C GLU A 55 24.65 3.93 10.48
N SER A 56 24.41 4.05 11.79
CA SER A 56 23.74 3.02 12.58
C SER A 56 22.30 2.77 12.13
N ALA A 57 21.56 3.83 11.79
CA ALA A 57 20.19 3.72 11.26
C ALA A 57 20.20 3.15 9.84
N LYS A 58 21.18 3.54 9.02
CA LYS A 58 21.36 2.97 7.67
C LYS A 58 21.59 1.47 7.73
N ALA A 59 22.52 1.00 8.57
CA ALA A 59 22.83 -0.42 8.73
C ALA A 59 21.60 -1.22 9.17
N ALA A 60 20.83 -0.73 10.15
CA ALA A 60 19.62 -1.40 10.63
C ALA A 60 18.55 -1.51 9.53
N MET A 61 18.32 -0.46 8.75
CA MET A 61 17.33 -0.48 7.66
C MET A 61 17.78 -1.37 6.49
N ILE A 62 19.06 -1.30 6.10
CA ILE A 62 19.62 -2.15 5.04
C ILE A 62 19.53 -3.62 5.45
N GLN A 63 19.85 -3.94 6.70
CA GLN A 63 19.75 -5.31 7.21
C GLN A 63 18.31 -5.82 7.20
N LYS A 64 17.35 -4.99 7.61
CA LYS A 64 15.93 -5.35 7.55
C LYS A 64 15.47 -5.66 6.11
N ILE A 65 15.84 -4.83 5.14
CA ILE A 65 15.53 -5.06 3.72
C ILE A 65 16.18 -6.35 3.21
N LYS A 66 17.44 -6.60 3.60
CA LYS A 66 18.15 -7.83 3.24
C LYS A 66 17.48 -9.08 3.80
N ASP A 67 17.10 -9.07 5.08
CA ASP A 67 16.38 -10.16 5.73
C ASP A 67 15.00 -10.40 5.11
N GLU A 68 14.22 -9.35 4.84
CA GLU A 68 12.88 -9.46 4.24
C GLU A 68 12.91 -10.01 2.80
N HIS A 69 14.00 -9.77 2.06
CA HIS A 69 14.15 -10.20 0.67
C HIS A 69 15.13 -11.38 0.48
N GLY A 70 15.67 -11.94 1.56
CA GLY A 70 16.62 -13.07 1.51
C GLY A 70 17.96 -12.74 0.84
N ILE A 71 18.37 -11.47 0.85
CA ILE A 71 19.60 -10.98 0.23
C ILE A 71 20.75 -11.19 1.23
N LYS A 72 21.70 -12.05 0.88
CA LYS A 72 22.86 -12.38 1.73
C LYS A 72 23.95 -11.32 1.64
#